data_AF-A0AAD3HDU6-F1
#
_entry.id   AF-A0AAD3HDU6-F1
#
_cell.length_a   1.000
_cell.length_b   1.000
_cell.length_c   1.000
_cell.angle_alpha   90.00
_cell.angle_beta   90.00
_cell.angle_gamma   90.00
#
_symmetry.space_group_name_H-M   'P 1'
#
loop_
_entity.id
_entity.type
_entity.pdbx_description
1 polymer ?
#
loop_
_entity_poly.entity_id
_entity_poly.type
_entity_poly.pdbx_seq_one_letter_code
_entity_poly.pdbx_strand_id
1 'polypeptide(L)'
;MEDEKTCLICADDFSIKKPAKILKCCSKILCQDCLYSHIKSILEEGITGDGRKELSCPFGCGASVSDLQVRECFRMKHFNVFRYICGMLLYKLASIFGLLNRASWCWDFAKSKGEKLDLQHYYRWSLGVALSSTTEPDSHPVESNQSEKGLCGETTCNEMDANHVYTRVLYCPRPDCECLWLVNSLYYKKKMGNERSHYNSKKHDEAPTEKEEKMMNKNGYTTEHWLNPIDIDMFDEKHVSEKKQRIVLQSSRLDGRLVTCPSCRYQFCGLCSRPWTTISKSSGIRVCHEGQLCAKYGCKASGDVDFLAAAEAGDARCCPGCSLRTNRIDGCNHMTCICGCNWCYVCECRFDPRHYRCTSENKIGSSSIGNGSSCIIS
;
A
#
# COMPACT_ATOMS: atom_id res chain seq x y z
N MET A 1 28.41 -25.09 34.44
CA MET A 1 27.23 -24.22 34.51
C MET A 1 26.27 -24.75 33.47
N GLU A 2 25.32 -25.57 33.89
CA GLU A 2 24.21 -25.96 33.05
C GLU A 2 23.28 -24.74 33.03
N ASP A 3 23.36 -23.93 31.97
CA ASP A 3 22.48 -22.78 31.80
C ASP A 3 21.04 -23.28 31.79
N GLU A 4 20.30 -22.88 32.81
CA GLU A 4 18.93 -23.27 33.09
C GLU A 4 18.06 -23.01 31.85
N LYS A 5 17.49 -24.07 31.29
CA LYS A 5 16.63 -24.03 30.11
C LYS A 5 15.20 -23.64 30.51
N THR A 6 15.05 -22.50 31.18
CA THR A 6 13.76 -21.98 31.62
C THR A 6 13.35 -20.74 30.83
N CYS A 7 12.04 -20.56 30.64
CA CYS A 7 11.50 -19.35 30.04
C CYS A 7 11.64 -18.17 31.01
N LEU A 8 12.29 -17.08 30.58
CA LEU A 8 12.50 -15.90 31.44
C LEU A 8 11.22 -15.13 31.82
N ILE A 9 10.06 -15.46 31.25
CA ILE A 9 8.77 -14.82 31.61
C ILE A 9 7.93 -15.74 32.51
N CYS A 10 7.70 -16.98 32.11
CA CYS A 10 6.83 -17.90 32.86
C CYS A 10 7.57 -18.90 33.76
N ALA A 11 8.91 -18.89 33.76
CA ALA A 11 9.77 -19.84 34.47
C ALA A 11 9.58 -21.32 34.11
N ASP A 12 8.77 -21.65 33.09
CA ASP A 12 8.59 -23.04 32.64
C ASP A 12 9.89 -23.61 32.03
N ASP A 13 10.19 -24.86 32.38
CA ASP A 13 11.25 -25.64 31.76
C ASP A 13 10.93 -25.99 30.29
N PHE A 14 11.89 -25.76 29.39
CA PHE A 14 11.80 -26.17 27.98
C PHE A 14 11.89 -27.69 27.79
N SER A 15 12.27 -28.43 28.83
CA SER A 15 12.35 -29.89 28.87
C SER A 15 11.02 -30.58 28.55
N ILE A 16 9.90 -29.85 28.75
CA ILE A 16 8.54 -30.38 28.61
C ILE A 16 7.85 -29.72 27.41
N LYS A 17 8.18 -30.21 26.21
CA LYS A 17 7.40 -30.07 24.95
C LYS A 17 7.12 -28.66 24.39
N LYS A 18 7.53 -27.57 25.03
CA LYS A 18 7.30 -26.22 24.51
C LYS A 18 8.47 -25.77 23.61
N PRO A 19 8.22 -25.36 22.36
CA PRO A 19 9.29 -24.83 21.52
C PRO A 19 9.85 -23.55 22.14
N ALA A 20 11.17 -23.53 22.33
CA ALA A 20 11.92 -22.36 22.76
C ALA A 20 12.32 -21.53 21.53
N LYS A 21 12.31 -20.20 21.68
CA LYS A 21 12.79 -19.25 20.68
C LYS A 21 13.85 -18.36 21.31
N ILE A 22 14.99 -18.25 20.62
CA ILE A 22 16.05 -17.31 20.97
C ILE A 22 15.78 -16.02 20.20
N LEU A 23 15.61 -14.91 20.93
CA LEU A 23 15.41 -13.62 20.30
C LEU A 23 16.75 -13.14 19.71
N LYS A 24 16.77 -12.89 18.39
CA LYS A 24 17.98 -12.44 17.67
C LYS A 24 18.59 -11.17 18.27
N CYS A 25 17.78 -10.29 18.86
CA CYS A 25 18.21 -8.99 19.35
C CYS A 25 18.98 -9.00 20.67
N CYS A 26 18.72 -9.95 21.56
CA CYS A 26 19.33 -9.97 22.90
C CYS A 26 19.77 -11.36 23.36
N SER A 27 19.68 -12.35 22.47
CA SER A 27 20.00 -13.77 22.74
C SER A 27 19.24 -14.39 23.92
N LYS A 28 18.21 -13.71 24.43
CA LYS A 28 17.36 -14.22 25.50
C LYS A 28 16.41 -15.29 24.95
N ILE A 29 16.18 -16.32 25.76
CA ILE A 29 15.34 -17.46 25.41
C ILE A 29 13.95 -17.27 26.00
N LEU A 30 12.93 -17.52 25.19
CA LEU A 30 11.53 -17.43 25.59
C LEU A 30 10.73 -18.61 25.06
N CYS A 31 9.70 -19.04 25.81
CA CYS A 31 8.74 -19.98 25.28
C CYS A 31 7.83 -19.31 24.24
N GLN A 32 7.38 -20.11 23.28
CA GLN A 32 6.50 -19.67 22.20
C GLN A 32 5.20 -19.01 22.70
N ASP A 33 4.64 -19.50 23.81
CA ASP A 33 3.40 -18.98 24.40
C ASP A 33 3.57 -17.57 24.99
N CYS A 34 4.70 -17.31 25.65
CA CYS A 34 5.00 -15.98 26.18
C CYS A 34 5.26 -14.97 25.05
N LEU A 35 5.94 -15.40 23.97
CA LEU A 35 6.18 -14.52 22.82
C LEU A 35 4.86 -14.15 22.16
N TYR A 36 3.98 -15.14 21.99
CA TYR A 36 2.65 -14.95 21.45
C TYR A 36 1.81 -14.00 22.29
N SER A 37 1.79 -14.21 23.61
CA SER A 37 1.00 -13.39 24.53
C SER A 37 1.48 -11.94 24.54
N HIS A 38 2.80 -11.72 24.50
CA HIS A 38 3.39 -10.39 24.38
C HIS A 38 3.00 -9.69 23.08
N ILE A 39 3.16 -10.37 21.94
CA ILE A 39 2.73 -9.82 20.63
C ILE A 39 1.24 -9.49 20.67
N LYS A 40 0.39 -10.43 21.13
CA LYS A 40 -1.05 -10.25 21.17
C LYS A 40 -1.46 -9.04 22.03
N SER A 41 -0.83 -8.84 23.19
CA SER A 41 -1.05 -7.66 24.03
C SER A 41 -0.78 -6.37 23.26
N ILE A 42 0.34 -6.28 22.54
CA ILE A 42 0.67 -5.10 21.73
C ILE A 42 -0.36 -4.85 20.63
N LEU A 43 -0.82 -5.93 19.97
CA LEU A 43 -1.84 -5.81 18.92
C LEU A 43 -3.18 -5.33 19.48
N GLU A 44 -3.61 -5.87 20.62
CA GLU A 44 -4.85 -5.47 21.30
C GLU A 44 -4.78 -4.02 21.78
N GLU A 45 -3.65 -3.59 22.35
CA GLU A 45 -3.40 -2.19 22.71
C GLU A 45 -3.52 -1.28 21.47
N GLY A 46 -2.89 -1.64 20.35
CA GLY A 46 -2.94 -0.80 19.15
C GLY A 46 -4.34 -0.68 18.52
N ILE A 47 -5.21 -1.68 18.69
CA ILE A 47 -6.61 -1.60 18.27
C ILE A 47 -7.40 -0.59 19.12
N THR A 48 -7.06 -0.41 20.40
CA THR A 48 -7.72 0.55 21.28
C THR A 48 -7.34 2.02 21.02
N GLY A 49 -6.39 2.29 20.12
CA GLY A 49 -5.99 3.65 19.72
C GLY A 49 -4.87 4.27 20.56
N ASP A 50 -4.68 3.80 21.80
CA ASP A 50 -3.64 4.28 22.72
C ASP A 50 -2.40 3.37 22.77
N GLY A 51 -2.33 2.38 21.87
CA GLY A 51 -1.33 1.34 21.91
C GLY A 51 0.03 1.70 21.33
N ARG A 52 0.99 0.82 21.60
CA ARG A 52 2.35 0.90 21.06
C ARG A 52 2.32 0.84 19.52
N LYS A 53 3.04 1.80 18.89
CA LYS A 53 3.25 1.85 17.44
C LYS A 53 4.31 0.85 16.94
N GLU A 54 5.05 0.21 17.84
CA GLU A 54 6.14 -0.70 17.50
C GLU A 54 6.02 -2.01 18.27
N LEU A 55 6.26 -3.14 17.60
CA LEU A 55 6.35 -4.44 18.23
C LEU A 55 7.72 -4.58 18.91
N SER A 56 7.86 -4.01 20.10
CA SER A 56 9.14 -4.00 20.83
C SER A 56 9.46 -5.35 21.47
N CYS A 57 10.75 -5.66 21.63
CA CYS A 57 11.22 -6.82 22.39
C CYS A 57 10.63 -6.85 23.82
N PRO A 58 10.15 -8.01 24.33
CA PRO A 58 9.57 -8.11 25.68
C PRO A 58 10.56 -7.78 26.81
N PHE A 59 11.86 -7.82 26.54
CA PHE A 59 12.91 -7.54 27.53
C PHE A 59 13.44 -6.11 27.48
N GLY A 60 12.81 -5.21 26.72
CA GLY A 60 13.14 -3.79 26.73
C GLY A 60 14.49 -3.43 26.10
N CYS A 61 15.08 -4.28 25.25
CA CYS A 61 16.36 -3.96 24.59
C CYS A 61 16.24 -2.94 23.42
N GLY A 62 15.05 -2.37 23.19
CA GLY A 62 14.80 -1.38 22.14
C GLY A 62 14.65 -1.96 20.72
N ALA A 63 14.97 -3.23 20.48
CA ALA A 63 14.81 -3.82 19.16
C ALA A 63 13.36 -4.21 18.85
N SER A 64 12.93 -3.99 17.61
CA SER A 64 11.67 -4.47 17.06
C SER A 64 11.66 -6.00 16.83
N VAL A 65 10.53 -6.64 17.07
CA VAL A 65 10.24 -8.01 16.65
C VAL A 65 9.91 -7.99 15.15
N SER A 66 10.57 -8.83 14.35
CA SER A 66 10.38 -8.82 12.89
C SER A 66 9.03 -9.44 12.47
N ASP A 67 8.49 -9.01 11.32
CA ASP A 67 7.26 -9.58 10.73
C ASP A 67 7.32 -11.12 10.62
N LEU A 68 8.48 -11.66 10.21
CA LEU A 68 8.67 -13.11 10.14
C LEU A 68 8.53 -13.76 11.53
N GLN A 69 9.12 -13.18 12.58
CA GLN A 69 8.99 -13.70 13.93
C GLN A 69 7.54 -13.68 14.41
N VAL A 70 6.79 -12.64 14.07
CA VAL A 70 5.35 -12.52 14.41
C VAL A 70 4.54 -13.60 13.71
N ARG A 71 4.72 -13.78 12.39
CA ARG A 71 4.01 -14.78 11.60
C ARG A 71 4.34 -16.19 12.03
N GLU A 72 5.62 -16.48 12.27
CA GLU A 72 6.04 -17.77 12.83
C GLU A 72 5.39 -17.98 14.19
N CYS A 73 5.26 -16.92 14.99
CA CYS A 73 4.68 -17.03 16.32
C CYS A 73 3.20 -17.46 16.29
N PHE A 74 2.39 -16.84 15.43
CA PHE A 74 1.00 -17.24 15.23
C PHE A 74 0.88 -18.63 14.62
N ARG A 75 1.68 -18.92 13.60
CA ARG A 75 1.70 -20.24 12.96
C ARG A 75 1.97 -21.33 13.99
N MET A 76 2.97 -21.14 14.86
CA MET A 76 3.32 -22.14 15.89
C MET A 76 2.26 -22.25 16.98
N LYS A 77 1.62 -21.15 17.39
CA LYS A 77 0.55 -21.19 18.40
C LYS A 77 -0.66 -22.00 17.95
N HIS A 78 -1.01 -21.88 16.67
CA HIS A 78 -2.17 -22.54 16.08
C HIS A 78 -1.83 -23.85 15.37
N PHE A 79 -0.56 -24.23 15.35
CA PHE A 79 -0.11 -25.44 14.68
C PHE A 79 -0.72 -26.67 15.34
N ASN A 80 -1.48 -27.43 14.56
CA ASN A 80 -2.02 -28.70 14.98
C ASN A 80 -1.47 -29.78 14.05
N VAL A 81 -0.63 -30.66 14.59
CA VAL A 81 0.02 -31.77 13.85
C VAL A 81 -1.00 -32.58 13.06
N PHE A 82 -2.16 -32.88 13.66
CA PHE A 82 -3.22 -33.64 13.00
C PHE A 82 -3.77 -32.89 11.78
N ARG A 83 -4.05 -31.59 11.90
CA ARG A 83 -4.52 -30.77 10.76
C ARG A 83 -3.49 -30.71 9.64
N TYR A 84 -2.21 -30.57 9.97
CA TYR A 84 -1.14 -30.57 8.98
C TYR A 84 -1.05 -31.90 8.23
N ILE A 85 -1.08 -33.04 8.94
CA ILE A 85 -1.06 -34.37 8.32
C ILE A 85 -2.30 -34.58 7.43
N CYS A 86 -3.49 -34.24 7.91
CA CYS A 86 -4.72 -34.33 7.12
C CYS A 86 -4.68 -33.42 5.89
N GLY A 87 -4.22 -32.17 6.03
CA GLY A 87 -4.08 -31.23 4.91
C GLY A 87 -3.09 -31.74 3.85
N MET A 88 -1.97 -32.30 4.27
CA MET A 88 -0.98 -32.93 3.37
C MET A 88 -1.53 -34.15 2.65
N LEU A 89 -2.31 -35.00 3.34
CA LEU A 89 -2.98 -36.15 2.73
C LEU A 89 -4.02 -35.68 1.69
N LEU A 90 -4.86 -34.70 2.03
CA LEU A 90 -5.84 -34.12 1.11
C LEU A 90 -5.17 -33.49 -0.12
N TYR A 91 -4.06 -32.77 0.06
CA TYR A 91 -3.29 -32.19 -1.03
C TYR A 91 -2.74 -33.27 -1.97
N LYS A 92 -2.15 -34.34 -1.41
CA LYS A 92 -1.64 -35.47 -2.21
C LYS A 92 -2.77 -36.16 -2.98
N LEU A 93 -3.92 -36.39 -2.35
CA LEU A 93 -5.09 -36.94 -3.03
C LEU A 93 -5.57 -36.02 -4.16
N ALA A 94 -5.73 -34.72 -3.90
CA ALA A 94 -6.11 -33.75 -4.92
C ALA A 94 -5.11 -33.71 -6.11
N SER A 95 -3.82 -33.88 -5.83
CA SER A 95 -2.79 -34.00 -6.86
C SER A 95 -2.96 -35.25 -7.73
N ILE A 96 -3.26 -36.41 -7.12
CA ILE A 96 -3.46 -37.67 -7.83
C ILE A 96 -4.68 -37.58 -8.76
N PHE A 97 -5.75 -36.92 -8.32
CA PHE A 97 -6.98 -36.75 -9.11
C PHE A 97 -6.92 -35.59 -10.13
N GLY A 98 -5.75 -34.96 -10.36
CA GLY A 98 -5.63 -33.87 -11.33
C GLY A 98 -6.36 -32.59 -10.94
N LEU A 99 -6.72 -32.42 -9.67
CA LEU A 99 -7.42 -31.24 -9.13
C LEU A 99 -6.46 -30.12 -8.70
N LEU A 100 -5.22 -30.12 -9.21
CA LEU A 100 -4.14 -29.19 -8.81
C LEU A 100 -4.51 -27.71 -9.00
N ASN A 101 -5.33 -27.38 -10.01
CA ASN A 101 -5.83 -26.02 -10.21
C ASN A 101 -6.75 -25.52 -9.06
N ARG A 102 -7.11 -26.37 -8.10
CA ARG A 102 -7.86 -26.03 -6.88
C ARG A 102 -7.02 -26.17 -5.59
N ALA A 103 -5.74 -26.49 -5.69
CA ALA A 103 -4.90 -26.83 -4.54
C ALA A 103 -4.61 -25.68 -3.57
N SER A 104 -4.85 -24.42 -3.97
CA SER A 104 -4.78 -23.26 -3.05
C SER A 104 -5.67 -23.43 -1.83
N TRP A 105 -6.84 -24.06 -1.97
CA TRP A 105 -7.77 -24.28 -0.86
C TRP A 105 -7.23 -25.28 0.18
N CYS A 106 -6.35 -26.21 -0.23
CA CYS A 106 -5.75 -27.18 0.69
C CYS A 106 -4.78 -26.51 1.68
N TRP A 107 -4.05 -25.49 1.24
CA TRP A 107 -3.19 -24.70 2.13
C TRP A 107 -4.00 -23.84 3.10
N ASP A 108 -5.16 -23.34 2.69
CA ASP A 108 -6.06 -22.59 3.57
C ASP A 108 -6.81 -23.49 4.58
N PHE A 109 -7.03 -24.76 4.25
CA PHE A 109 -7.58 -25.77 5.16
C PHE A 109 -6.59 -26.13 6.29
N ALA A 110 -5.28 -25.98 6.03
CA ALA A 110 -4.25 -26.23 7.04
C ALA A 110 -4.23 -25.16 8.15
N LYS A 111 -4.72 -23.95 7.87
CA LYS A 111 -4.76 -22.85 8.85
C LYS A 111 -5.95 -22.98 9.79
N SER A 112 -5.70 -22.80 11.08
CA SER A 112 -6.78 -22.77 12.08
C SER A 112 -7.62 -21.49 11.95
N LYS A 113 -8.90 -21.51 12.34
CA LYS A 113 -9.73 -20.29 12.41
C LYS A 113 -9.10 -19.22 13.32
N GLY A 114 -8.43 -19.64 14.39
CA GLY A 114 -7.69 -18.74 15.28
C GLY A 114 -6.45 -18.14 14.63
N GLU A 115 -5.72 -18.90 13.82
CA GLU A 115 -4.55 -18.41 13.08
C GLU A 115 -4.93 -17.31 12.09
N LYS A 116 -6.05 -17.51 11.38
CA LYS A 116 -6.59 -16.51 10.45
C LYS A 116 -6.95 -15.21 11.18
N LEU A 117 -7.61 -15.31 12.33
CA LEU A 117 -8.03 -14.16 13.12
C LEU A 117 -6.82 -13.38 13.69
N ASP A 118 -5.82 -14.06 14.23
CA ASP A 118 -4.63 -13.41 14.78
C ASP A 118 -3.79 -12.73 13.68
N LEU A 119 -3.63 -13.38 12.52
CA LEU A 119 -2.98 -12.76 11.36
C LEU A 119 -3.76 -11.52 10.89
N GLN A 120 -5.10 -11.58 10.89
CA GLN A 120 -5.93 -10.44 10.54
C GLN A 120 -5.74 -9.27 11.52
N HIS A 121 -5.70 -9.54 12.83
CA HIS A 121 -5.40 -8.51 13.85
C HIS A 121 -4.02 -7.90 13.64
N TYR A 122 -3.03 -8.72 13.33
CA TYR A 122 -1.68 -8.24 13.04
C TYR A 122 -1.62 -7.33 11.80
N TYR A 123 -2.27 -7.73 10.70
CA TYR A 123 -2.33 -6.88 9.50
C TYR A 123 -3.06 -5.55 9.76
N ARG A 124 -4.11 -5.57 10.59
CA ARG A 124 -4.81 -4.35 11.03
C ARG A 124 -3.91 -3.43 11.85
N TRP A 125 -3.21 -4.00 12.82
CA TRP A 125 -2.25 -3.25 13.63
C TRP A 125 -1.13 -2.66 12.78
N SER A 126 -0.48 -3.47 11.92
CA SER A 126 0.61 -3.00 11.06
C SER A 126 0.14 -1.89 10.11
N LEU A 127 -1.10 -1.99 9.64
CA LEU A 127 -1.75 -0.94 8.85
C LEU A 127 -1.96 0.34 9.66
N GLY A 128 -2.51 0.23 10.87
CA GLY A 128 -2.68 1.37 11.77
C GLY A 128 -1.37 2.09 12.07
N VAL A 129 -0.30 1.34 12.34
CA VAL A 129 1.05 1.86 12.52
C VAL A 129 1.53 2.60 11.28
N ALA A 130 1.47 1.97 10.10
CA ALA A 130 1.91 2.56 8.85
C ALA A 130 1.14 3.84 8.49
N LEU A 131 -0.15 3.92 8.81
CA LEU A 131 -0.95 5.13 8.63
C LEU A 131 -0.52 6.24 9.59
N SER A 132 -0.33 5.91 10.86
CA SER A 132 0.07 6.88 11.88
C SER A 132 1.46 7.49 11.65
N SER A 133 2.37 6.75 10.99
CA SER A 133 3.68 7.27 10.61
C SER A 133 3.63 8.23 9.42
N THR A 134 2.63 8.12 8.55
CA THR A 134 2.50 9.02 7.38
C THR A 134 1.89 10.37 7.73
N THR A 135 1.25 10.50 8.90
CA THR A 135 0.59 11.72 9.36
C THR A 135 1.51 12.64 10.17
N GLU A 136 2.70 12.19 10.56
CA GLU A 136 3.67 13.07 11.21
C GLU A 136 4.34 13.93 10.12
N PRO A 137 4.12 15.27 10.10
CA PRO A 137 4.74 16.13 9.13
C PRO A 137 6.25 16.11 9.36
N ASP A 138 7.01 15.57 8.39
CA ASP A 138 8.48 15.57 8.38
C ASP A 138 9.00 16.98 8.65
N SER A 139 9.35 17.27 9.91
CA SER A 139 9.90 18.57 10.30
C SER A 139 11.41 18.67 10.05
N HIS A 140 12.08 17.62 9.55
CA HIS A 140 13.49 17.66 9.20
C HIS A 140 13.81 16.76 7.99
N PRO A 141 14.42 17.30 6.92
CA PRO A 141 14.96 16.48 5.84
C PRO A 141 16.18 15.71 6.36
N VAL A 142 16.07 14.40 6.48
CA VAL A 142 17.22 13.51 6.72
C VAL A 142 17.98 13.39 5.39
N GLU A 143 19.14 14.05 5.30
CA GLU A 143 20.11 13.83 4.23
C GLU A 143 20.74 12.44 4.39
N SER A 144 20.12 11.40 3.83
CA SER A 144 20.73 10.08 3.73
C SER A 144 21.67 10.02 2.52
N ASN A 145 22.88 10.55 2.68
CA ASN A 145 24.02 10.21 1.84
C ASN A 145 24.61 8.87 2.32
N GLN A 146 24.08 7.75 1.84
CA GLN A 146 24.76 6.46 1.91
C GLN A 146 24.80 5.81 0.53
N SER A 147 25.97 5.94 -0.10
CA SER A 147 26.44 5.15 -1.22
C SER A 147 26.85 3.76 -0.68
N GLU A 148 25.93 2.80 -0.66
CA GLU A 148 26.29 1.40 -0.48
C GLU A 148 26.63 0.77 -1.84
N LYS A 149 27.92 0.81 -2.18
CA LYS A 149 28.56 -0.20 -3.04
C LYS A 149 29.23 -1.20 -2.10
N GLY A 150 28.47 -2.21 -1.68
CA GLY A 150 28.97 -3.35 -0.91
C GLY A 150 28.70 -4.64 -1.67
N LEU A 151 29.76 -5.33 -2.05
CA LEU A 151 29.77 -6.61 -2.74
C LEU A 151 29.44 -7.72 -1.73
N CYS A 152 28.24 -8.32 -1.81
CA CYS A 152 27.91 -9.56 -1.09
C CYS A 152 27.25 -10.53 -2.07
N GLY A 153 27.91 -11.65 -2.32
CA GLY A 153 27.38 -12.78 -3.07
C GLY A 153 26.39 -13.60 -2.25
N GLU A 154 25.73 -14.51 -2.98
CA GLU A 154 24.89 -15.63 -2.52
C GLU A 154 23.47 -15.32 -2.03
N THR A 155 22.58 -15.42 -3.01
CA THR A 155 21.20 -15.94 -3.01
C THR A 155 20.69 -16.49 -1.67
N THR A 156 20.14 -15.61 -0.84
CA THR A 156 19.14 -15.95 0.16
C THR A 156 17.87 -15.15 -0.15
N CYS A 157 16.72 -15.78 0.03
CA CYS A 157 15.41 -15.20 -0.24
C CYS A 157 15.22 -13.93 0.61
N ASN A 158 15.27 -12.75 -0.02
CA ASN A 158 15.14 -11.46 0.66
C ASN A 158 13.83 -11.39 1.47
N GLU A 159 13.97 -11.44 2.80
CA GLU A 159 12.92 -11.21 3.79
C GLU A 159 12.44 -9.75 3.69
N MET A 160 11.42 -9.49 2.85
CA MET A 160 10.81 -8.16 2.77
C MET A 160 9.76 -8.02 3.87
N ASP A 161 10.01 -7.11 4.81
CA ASP A 161 9.05 -6.65 5.82
C ASP A 161 7.70 -6.26 5.16
N ALA A 162 6.58 -6.67 5.75
CA ALA A 162 5.24 -6.33 5.29
C ALA A 162 5.03 -4.82 5.14
N ASN A 163 5.69 -4.02 5.99
CA ASN A 163 5.71 -2.56 5.88
C ASN A 163 6.36 -2.09 4.57
N HIS A 164 7.37 -2.80 4.08
CA HIS A 164 8.05 -2.50 2.81
C HIS A 164 7.23 -2.96 1.59
N VAL A 165 6.37 -3.97 1.77
CA VAL A 165 5.53 -4.52 0.69
C VAL A 165 4.33 -3.61 0.40
N TYR A 166 3.71 -3.00 1.42
CA TYR A 166 2.51 -2.14 1.28
C TYR A 166 2.77 -0.68 1.67
N THR A 167 3.75 -0.03 1.03
CA THR A 167 4.13 1.35 1.41
C THR A 167 3.20 2.44 0.89
N ARG A 168 2.18 2.12 0.07
CA ARG A 168 1.29 3.15 -0.49
C ARG A 168 -0.12 2.99 0.01
N VAL A 169 -0.56 4.03 0.71
CA VAL A 169 -1.95 4.25 1.09
C VAL A 169 -2.63 5.04 -0.02
N LEU A 170 -3.80 4.60 -0.45
CA LEU A 170 -4.68 5.35 -1.33
C LEU A 170 -5.93 5.72 -0.55
N TYR A 171 -6.27 7.01 -0.56
CA TYR A 171 -7.49 7.50 0.07
C TYR A 171 -8.62 7.58 -0.94
N CYS A 172 -9.85 7.45 -0.47
CA CYS A 172 -11.02 7.77 -1.27
C CYS A 172 -10.96 9.25 -1.64
N PRO A 173 -11.08 9.62 -2.92
CA PRO A 173 -11.01 11.03 -3.31
C PRO A 173 -12.24 11.87 -2.88
N ARG A 174 -13.29 11.23 -2.34
CA ARG A 174 -14.47 11.95 -1.86
C ARG A 174 -14.16 12.58 -0.48
N PRO A 175 -14.32 13.90 -0.30
CA PRO A 175 -13.91 14.61 0.93
C PRO A 175 -14.50 14.03 2.22
N ASP A 176 -15.75 13.59 2.17
CA ASP A 176 -16.48 13.08 3.35
C ASP A 176 -16.32 11.55 3.54
N CYS A 177 -15.29 10.95 2.94
CA CYS A 177 -15.11 9.50 2.93
C CYS A 177 -13.74 9.10 3.47
N GLU A 178 -13.74 8.39 4.59
CA GLU A 178 -12.53 7.94 5.27
C GLU A 178 -12.00 6.58 4.77
N CYS A 179 -12.59 6.01 3.71
CA CYS A 179 -12.08 4.77 3.14
C CYS A 179 -10.68 4.97 2.56
N LEU A 180 -9.80 4.02 2.85
CA LEU A 180 -8.46 3.93 2.28
C LEU A 180 -8.19 2.53 1.75
N TRP A 181 -7.14 2.36 0.95
CA TRP A 181 -6.66 1.09 0.42
C TRP A 181 -5.15 0.99 0.60
N LEU A 182 -4.69 -0.23 0.86
CA LEU A 182 -3.26 -0.53 0.78
C LEU A 182 -2.94 -1.07 -0.60
N VAL A 183 -1.92 -0.47 -1.22
CA VAL A 183 -1.41 -0.93 -2.49
C VAL A 183 0.03 -1.35 -2.34
N ASN A 184 0.31 -2.54 -2.87
CA ASN A 184 1.67 -3.04 -2.94
C ASN A 184 2.55 -2.06 -3.72
N SER A 185 3.65 -1.64 -3.11
CA SER A 185 4.51 -0.55 -3.61
C SER A 185 5.21 -0.93 -4.92
N LEU A 186 5.66 -2.18 -5.02
CA LEU A 186 6.31 -2.73 -6.22
C LEU A 186 5.31 -2.83 -7.36
N TYR A 187 4.10 -3.31 -7.07
CA TYR A 187 3.01 -3.40 -8.04
C TYR A 187 2.62 -2.01 -8.56
N TYR A 188 2.44 -1.04 -7.65
CA TYR A 188 2.16 0.34 -8.02
C TYR A 188 3.26 0.94 -8.90
N LYS A 189 4.54 0.81 -8.50
CA LYS A 189 5.70 1.29 -9.27
C LYS A 189 5.75 0.65 -10.66
N LYS A 190 5.56 -0.66 -10.76
CA LYS A 190 5.51 -1.39 -12.03
C LYS A 190 4.40 -0.85 -12.93
N LYS A 191 3.22 -0.61 -12.38
CA LYS A 191 2.05 -0.12 -13.12
C LYS A 191 2.24 1.32 -13.61
N MET A 192 2.80 2.19 -12.78
CA MET A 192 3.22 3.55 -13.20
C MET A 192 4.33 3.53 -14.25
N GLY A 193 5.28 2.59 -14.13
CA GLY A 193 6.32 2.36 -15.12
C GLY A 193 5.74 1.98 -16.47
N ASN A 194 4.77 1.05 -16.51
CA ASN A 194 4.09 0.64 -17.73
C ASN A 194 3.34 1.81 -18.40
N GLU A 195 2.63 2.64 -17.63
CA GLU A 195 1.98 3.85 -18.15
C GLU A 195 2.99 4.82 -18.77
N ARG A 196 4.12 5.05 -18.09
CA ARG A 196 5.19 5.93 -18.59
C ARG A 196 5.87 5.39 -19.85
N SER A 197 6.18 4.09 -19.87
CA SER A 197 6.77 3.44 -21.04
C SER A 197 5.83 3.51 -22.25
N HIS A 198 4.53 3.28 -22.04
CA HIS A 198 3.53 3.41 -23.10
C HIS A 198 3.39 4.86 -23.61
N TYR A 199 3.46 5.84 -22.70
CA TYR A 199 3.47 7.26 -23.07
C TYR A 199 4.69 7.60 -23.94
N ASN A 200 5.89 7.17 -23.50
CA ASN A 200 7.14 7.47 -24.20
C ASN A 200 7.28 6.75 -25.56
N SER A 201 6.66 5.58 -25.72
CA SER A 201 6.75 4.81 -26.98
C SER A 201 5.86 5.37 -28.09
N LYS A 202 4.91 6.27 -27.81
CA LYS A 202 4.01 6.83 -28.81
C LYS A 202 4.42 8.24 -29.22
N LYS A 203 4.62 8.43 -30.53
CA LYS A 203 4.47 9.75 -31.15
C LYS A 203 3.02 10.19 -30.95
N HIS A 204 2.84 11.46 -30.62
CA HIS A 204 1.71 12.03 -29.87
C HIS A 204 0.27 11.80 -30.37
N ASP A 205 0.02 11.18 -31.54
CA ASP A 205 -1.29 11.27 -32.20
C ASP A 205 -1.97 9.93 -32.57
N GLU A 206 -1.31 8.78 -32.39
CA GLU A 206 -1.91 7.50 -32.77
C GLU A 206 -2.67 6.82 -31.61
N ALA A 207 -3.93 6.46 -31.87
CA ALA A 207 -4.73 5.64 -30.96
C ALA A 207 -4.05 4.29 -30.70
N PRO A 208 -4.20 3.68 -29.50
CA PRO A 208 -3.68 2.35 -29.25
C PRO A 208 -4.15 1.33 -30.27
N THR A 209 -3.22 0.51 -30.76
CA THR A 209 -3.60 -0.62 -31.59
C THR A 209 -4.34 -1.64 -30.73
N GLU A 210 -5.29 -2.36 -31.31
CA GLU A 210 -6.05 -3.42 -30.63
C GLU A 210 -5.13 -4.46 -29.95
N LYS A 211 -3.92 -4.65 -30.48
CA LYS A 211 -2.89 -5.53 -29.91
C LYS A 211 -2.29 -4.96 -28.61
N GLU A 212 -2.09 -3.65 -28.52
CA GLU A 212 -1.60 -2.96 -27.32
C GLU A 212 -2.67 -2.94 -26.22
N GLU A 213 -3.93 -2.71 -26.56
CA GLU A 213 -5.05 -2.82 -25.60
C GLU A 213 -5.14 -4.24 -25.02
N LYS A 214 -4.96 -5.26 -25.87
CA LYS A 214 -4.87 -6.66 -25.42
C LYS A 214 -3.65 -6.93 -24.53
N MET A 215 -2.52 -6.24 -24.73
CA MET A 215 -1.34 -6.36 -23.85
C MET A 215 -1.53 -5.63 -22.51
N MET A 216 -2.24 -4.50 -22.49
CA MET A 216 -2.63 -3.82 -21.25
C MET A 216 -3.56 -4.73 -20.43
N ASN A 217 -4.52 -5.40 -21.04
CA ASN A 217 -5.41 -6.32 -20.34
C ASN A 217 -4.73 -7.64 -19.88
N LYS A 218 -3.71 -8.13 -20.60
CA LYS A 218 -3.00 -9.39 -20.26
C LYS A 218 -1.95 -9.26 -19.14
N ASN A 219 -1.33 -8.10 -18.95
CA ASN A 219 -0.12 -7.96 -18.11
C ASN A 219 -0.38 -7.47 -16.67
N GLY A 220 -1.54 -7.77 -16.09
CA GLY A 220 -1.74 -7.67 -14.65
C GLY A 220 -2.44 -6.40 -14.16
N TYR A 221 -3.45 -5.92 -14.88
CA TYR A 221 -4.40 -4.93 -14.38
C TYR A 221 -5.62 -5.65 -13.78
N THR A 222 -5.41 -6.62 -12.88
CA THR A 222 -6.49 -7.19 -12.07
C THR A 222 -6.49 -6.48 -10.70
N THR A 223 -7.67 -6.31 -10.10
CA THR A 223 -7.80 -5.72 -8.75
C THR A 223 -7.35 -6.66 -7.64
N GLU A 224 -6.80 -7.84 -7.97
CA GLU A 224 -6.43 -8.90 -7.02
C GLU A 224 -5.34 -8.50 -6.02
N HIS A 225 -4.61 -7.41 -6.27
CA HIS A 225 -3.57 -6.88 -5.38
C HIS A 225 -3.99 -5.60 -4.61
N TRP A 226 -5.28 -5.27 -4.64
CA TRP A 226 -5.84 -4.10 -3.94
C TRP A 226 -6.52 -4.59 -2.66
N LEU A 227 -5.86 -4.39 -1.53
CA LEU A 227 -6.45 -4.73 -0.24
C LEU A 227 -7.28 -3.55 0.25
N ASN A 228 -8.59 -3.72 0.21
CA ASN A 228 -9.52 -2.86 0.92
C ASN A 228 -9.53 -3.27 2.40
N PRO A 229 -9.34 -2.35 3.36
CA PRO A 229 -9.40 -2.62 4.79
C PRO A 229 -10.72 -3.27 5.23
N ILE A 230 -11.81 -2.99 4.51
CA ILE A 230 -13.13 -3.62 4.76
C ILE A 230 -13.18 -5.06 4.21
N ASP A 231 -12.42 -5.38 3.16
CA ASP A 231 -12.30 -6.76 2.67
C ASP A 231 -11.28 -7.59 3.50
N ILE A 232 -10.44 -6.95 4.33
CA ILE A 232 -9.66 -7.62 5.38
C ILE A 232 -10.58 -8.21 6.46
N ASP A 233 -11.81 -7.69 6.61
CA ASP A 233 -12.85 -8.26 7.48
C ASP A 233 -13.61 -9.47 6.89
N MET A 234 -13.43 -9.78 5.61
CA MET A 234 -14.32 -10.72 4.89
C MET A 234 -13.73 -12.12 4.66
N PHE A 235 -12.93 -12.66 5.58
CA PHE A 235 -12.54 -14.09 5.55
C PHE A 235 -13.62 -15.04 6.11
N ASP A 236 -14.90 -14.63 6.12
CA ASP A 236 -16.01 -15.55 6.35
C ASP A 236 -16.29 -16.34 5.05
N GLU A 237 -15.75 -17.56 4.99
CA GLU A 237 -15.68 -18.43 3.79
C GLU A 237 -17.02 -18.63 3.09
N LYS A 238 -18.15 -18.52 3.82
CA LYS A 238 -19.49 -18.71 3.27
C LYS A 238 -19.93 -17.60 2.31
N HIS A 239 -19.42 -16.38 2.45
CA HIS A 239 -19.74 -15.27 1.54
C HIS A 239 -18.66 -15.05 0.47
N VAL A 240 -17.46 -15.59 0.66
CA VAL A 240 -16.34 -15.43 -0.27
C VAL A 240 -16.51 -16.29 -1.52
N SER A 241 -17.03 -17.52 -1.46
CA SER A 241 -17.12 -18.38 -2.65
C SER A 241 -18.13 -17.86 -3.69
N GLU A 242 -19.32 -17.42 -3.26
CA GLU A 242 -20.36 -16.86 -4.14
C GLU A 242 -19.97 -15.47 -4.67
N LYS A 243 -19.31 -14.64 -3.84
CA LYS A 243 -18.87 -13.29 -4.22
C LYS A 243 -17.61 -13.34 -5.10
N LYS A 244 -16.69 -14.28 -4.89
CA LYS A 244 -15.50 -14.51 -5.72
C LYS A 244 -15.87 -15.11 -7.08
N GLN A 245 -16.89 -15.97 -7.16
CA GLN A 245 -17.45 -16.39 -8.46
C GLN A 245 -18.12 -15.23 -9.22
N ARG A 246 -18.90 -14.36 -8.55
CA ARG A 246 -19.45 -13.15 -9.19
C ARG A 246 -18.38 -12.14 -9.63
N ILE A 247 -17.37 -11.89 -8.79
CA ILE A 247 -16.27 -10.96 -9.07
C ILE A 247 -15.37 -11.49 -10.18
N VAL A 248 -15.03 -12.78 -10.22
CA VAL A 248 -14.18 -13.37 -11.27
C VAL A 248 -14.93 -13.44 -12.62
N LEU A 249 -16.24 -13.70 -12.64
CA LEU A 249 -17.04 -13.64 -13.87
C LEU A 249 -17.24 -12.20 -14.38
N GLN A 250 -17.32 -11.20 -13.51
CA GLN A 250 -17.34 -9.77 -13.89
C GLN A 250 -15.95 -9.17 -14.18
N SER A 251 -14.88 -9.78 -13.65
CA SER A 251 -13.49 -9.32 -13.75
C SER A 251 -12.89 -9.46 -15.15
N SER A 252 -13.49 -10.25 -16.04
CA SER A 252 -12.96 -10.45 -17.40
C SER A 252 -13.02 -9.20 -18.28
N ARG A 253 -13.67 -8.12 -17.83
CA ARG A 253 -13.86 -6.89 -18.62
C ARG A 253 -13.55 -5.59 -17.87
N LEU A 254 -13.25 -5.64 -16.58
CA LEU A 254 -13.05 -4.42 -15.80
C LEU A 254 -11.56 -4.11 -15.72
N ASP A 255 -11.18 -2.94 -16.23
CA ASP A 255 -9.85 -2.35 -16.10
C ASP A 255 -9.48 -2.29 -14.61
N GLY A 256 -8.47 -3.04 -14.16
CA GLY A 256 -8.11 -3.10 -12.74
C GLY A 256 -7.39 -1.87 -12.21
N ARG A 257 -7.48 -0.73 -12.90
CA ARG A 257 -7.32 0.60 -12.28
C ARG A 257 -8.61 1.07 -11.61
N LEU A 258 -9.78 0.56 -11.98
CA LEU A 258 -11.04 0.93 -11.36
C LEU A 258 -11.08 0.46 -9.91
N VAL A 259 -11.20 1.41 -9.00
CA VAL A 259 -11.48 1.19 -7.58
C VAL A 259 -12.88 1.74 -7.30
N THR A 260 -13.73 0.93 -6.67
CA THR A 260 -15.04 1.38 -6.19
C THR A 260 -15.02 1.44 -4.68
N CYS A 261 -15.28 2.62 -4.12
CA CYS A 261 -15.39 2.80 -2.67
C CYS A 261 -16.55 1.95 -2.11
N PRO A 262 -16.33 1.10 -1.08
CA PRO A 262 -17.40 0.32 -0.48
C PRO A 262 -18.39 1.20 0.30
N SER A 263 -17.91 2.28 0.93
CA SER A 263 -18.72 3.18 1.75
C SER A 263 -19.56 4.12 0.89
N CYS A 264 -18.90 4.96 0.09
CA CYS A 264 -19.59 6.04 -0.64
C CYS A 264 -19.90 5.70 -2.10
N ARG A 265 -19.57 4.48 -2.56
CA ARG A 265 -19.72 3.98 -3.95
C ARG A 265 -18.98 4.80 -5.03
N TYR A 266 -18.16 5.77 -4.62
CA TYR A 266 -17.37 6.57 -5.54
C TYR A 266 -16.38 5.71 -6.32
N GLN A 267 -16.37 5.86 -7.64
CA GLN A 267 -15.51 5.13 -8.56
C GLN A 267 -14.35 6.01 -8.99
N PHE A 268 -13.13 5.53 -8.83
CA PHE A 268 -11.93 6.28 -9.17
C PHE A 268 -10.81 5.38 -9.68
N CYS A 269 -9.84 5.97 -10.35
CA CYS A 269 -8.64 5.28 -10.80
C CYS A 269 -7.68 5.13 -9.63
N GLY A 270 -7.33 3.91 -9.24
CA GLY A 270 -6.40 3.68 -8.15
C GLY A 270 -4.95 4.14 -8.43
N LEU A 271 -4.60 4.43 -9.68
CA LEU A 271 -3.28 4.99 -10.01
C LEU A 271 -3.22 6.49 -9.78
N CYS A 272 -4.13 7.23 -10.41
CA CYS A 272 -4.10 8.70 -10.42
C CYS A 272 -5.12 9.34 -9.47
N SER A 273 -5.93 8.54 -8.78
CA SER A 273 -7.00 8.95 -7.87
C SER A 273 -8.10 9.84 -8.50
N ARG A 274 -8.14 10.00 -9.83
CA ARG A 274 -9.20 10.74 -10.52
C ARG A 274 -10.50 9.93 -10.59
N PRO A 275 -11.68 10.59 -10.68
CA PRO A 275 -12.94 9.89 -10.95
C PRO A 275 -12.83 8.94 -12.13
N TRP A 276 -13.52 7.81 -12.08
CA TRP A 276 -13.49 6.82 -13.15
C TRP A 276 -14.25 7.29 -14.39
N THR A 277 -15.40 7.93 -14.17
CA THR A 277 -16.17 8.60 -15.21
C THR A 277 -16.34 10.06 -14.84
N THR A 278 -16.20 10.94 -15.82
CA THR A 278 -16.51 12.37 -15.71
C THR A 278 -17.27 12.81 -16.96
N ILE A 279 -17.78 14.04 -16.99
CA ILE A 279 -18.38 14.64 -18.17
C ILE A 279 -17.38 15.67 -18.71
N SER A 280 -16.92 15.50 -19.96
CA SER A 280 -16.08 16.51 -20.60
C SER A 280 -16.92 17.75 -20.85
N LYS A 281 -16.54 18.89 -20.27
CA LYS A 281 -17.26 20.15 -20.49
C LYS A 281 -17.18 20.68 -21.92
N SER A 282 -16.07 20.47 -22.63
CA SER A 282 -15.91 20.97 -24.01
C SER A 282 -16.86 20.28 -25.00
N SER A 283 -17.28 19.05 -24.70
CA SER A 283 -18.15 18.27 -25.57
C SER A 283 -19.51 17.94 -24.94
N GLY A 284 -19.66 18.11 -23.62
CA GLY A 284 -20.76 17.54 -22.84
C GLY A 284 -20.75 16.01 -22.79
N ILE A 285 -19.74 15.35 -23.38
CA ILE A 285 -19.70 13.89 -23.54
C ILE A 285 -19.08 13.27 -22.30
N ARG A 286 -19.68 12.16 -21.85
CA ARG A 286 -19.13 11.35 -20.77
C ARG A 286 -17.77 10.77 -21.19
N VAL A 287 -16.73 11.06 -20.41
CA VAL A 287 -15.38 10.49 -20.58
C VAL A 287 -15.15 9.44 -19.50
N CYS A 288 -14.79 8.24 -19.94
CA CYS A 288 -14.42 7.13 -19.06
C CYS A 288 -12.90 6.94 -19.06
N HIS A 289 -12.36 6.56 -17.91
CA HIS A 289 -10.95 6.21 -17.74
C HIS A 289 -10.62 4.83 -18.35
N GLU A 290 -11.63 3.99 -18.56
CA GLU A 290 -11.52 2.67 -19.16
C GLU A 290 -10.82 2.72 -20.53
N GLY A 291 -9.78 1.91 -20.70
CA GLY A 291 -8.99 1.86 -21.94
C GLY A 291 -8.14 3.10 -22.23
N GLN A 292 -8.11 4.09 -21.33
CA GLN A 292 -7.32 5.32 -21.50
C GLN A 292 -6.18 5.41 -20.50
N LEU A 293 -4.99 5.86 -20.93
CA LEU A 293 -3.90 6.19 -20.01
C LEU A 293 -4.31 7.28 -19.03
N CYS A 294 -3.74 7.27 -17.82
CA CYS A 294 -4.06 8.26 -16.79
C CYS A 294 -3.77 9.70 -17.24
N ALA A 295 -2.69 9.89 -18.01
CA ALA A 295 -2.31 11.18 -18.59
C ALA A 295 -3.33 11.67 -19.63
N LYS A 296 -3.71 10.80 -20.57
CA LYS A 296 -4.68 11.10 -21.63
C LYS A 296 -6.08 11.40 -21.06
N TYR A 297 -6.51 10.60 -20.08
CA TYR A 297 -7.75 10.86 -19.34
C TYR A 297 -7.68 12.23 -18.64
N GLY A 298 -6.56 12.51 -17.98
CA GLY A 298 -6.30 13.81 -17.36
C GLY A 298 -6.51 14.99 -18.30
N CYS A 299 -5.94 14.95 -19.52
CA CYS A 299 -6.10 16.03 -20.50
C CYS A 299 -7.53 16.21 -21.02
N LYS A 300 -8.32 15.12 -21.10
CA LYS A 300 -9.72 15.19 -21.54
C LYS A 300 -10.65 15.66 -20.42
N ALA A 301 -10.34 15.30 -19.17
CA ALA A 301 -11.07 15.69 -17.97
C ALA A 301 -10.73 17.12 -17.53
N SER A 302 -9.52 17.62 -17.80
CA SER A 302 -9.05 18.93 -17.32
C SER A 302 -9.73 20.16 -17.95
N GLY A 303 -10.75 19.99 -18.77
CA GLY A 303 -11.66 21.07 -19.17
C GLY A 303 -12.67 21.48 -18.09
N ASP A 304 -12.61 20.87 -16.90
CA ASP A 304 -13.52 21.15 -15.79
C ASP A 304 -13.30 22.54 -15.17
N VAL A 305 -14.02 23.53 -15.70
CA VAL A 305 -14.20 24.85 -15.09
C VAL A 305 -14.88 24.78 -13.71
N ASP A 306 -15.52 23.68 -13.30
CA ASP A 306 -16.11 23.59 -11.93
C ASP A 306 -15.10 23.12 -10.90
N PHE A 307 -14.17 22.24 -11.27
CA PHE A 307 -13.02 21.96 -10.41
C PHE A 307 -12.01 23.11 -10.46
N LEU A 308 -11.90 23.84 -11.58
CA LEU A 308 -11.14 25.09 -11.63
C LEU A 308 -11.84 26.21 -10.86
N ALA A 309 -13.16 26.38 -10.93
CA ALA A 309 -13.88 27.42 -10.20
C ALA A 309 -13.99 27.10 -8.71
N ALA A 310 -14.20 25.84 -8.31
CA ALA A 310 -14.11 25.42 -6.92
C ALA A 310 -12.67 25.48 -6.39
N ALA A 311 -11.69 25.16 -7.24
CA ALA A 311 -10.28 25.41 -6.92
C ALA A 311 -9.98 26.90 -6.85
N GLU A 312 -10.47 27.75 -7.74
CA GLU A 312 -10.24 29.19 -7.71
C GLU A 312 -10.94 29.82 -6.51
N ALA A 313 -12.16 29.38 -6.20
CA ALA A 313 -12.90 29.77 -5.01
C ALA A 313 -12.19 29.31 -3.71
N GLY A 314 -11.50 28.16 -3.75
CA GLY A 314 -10.65 27.66 -2.66
C GLY A 314 -9.16 27.98 -2.79
N ASP A 315 -8.78 28.82 -3.76
CA ASP A 315 -7.42 29.07 -4.27
C ASP A 315 -6.55 27.83 -4.56
N ALA A 316 -7.10 26.61 -4.67
CA ALA A 316 -6.38 25.34 -4.81
C ALA A 316 -5.46 25.26 -6.04
N ARG A 317 -4.20 24.88 -5.82
CA ARG A 317 -3.13 24.81 -6.83
C ARG A 317 -2.71 23.37 -7.12
N CYS A 318 -2.18 23.10 -8.30
CA CYS A 318 -1.76 21.76 -8.73
C CYS A 318 -0.31 21.46 -8.32
N CYS A 319 -0.08 20.32 -7.68
CA CYS A 319 1.27 19.83 -7.45
C CYS A 319 2.00 19.54 -8.79
N PRO A 320 3.21 20.08 -9.05
CA PRO A 320 3.96 19.81 -10.28
C PRO A 320 4.46 18.36 -10.40
N GLY A 321 4.51 17.62 -9.29
CA GLY A 321 4.95 16.22 -9.28
C GLY A 321 3.87 15.23 -9.71
N CYS A 322 2.61 15.45 -9.32
CA CYS A 322 1.53 14.48 -9.54
C CYS A 322 0.19 15.07 -10.00
N SER A 323 0.11 16.39 -10.13
CA SER A 323 -1.10 17.16 -10.50
C SER A 323 -2.28 17.00 -9.54
N LEU A 324 -2.03 16.55 -8.30
CA LEU A 324 -3.03 16.62 -7.24
C LEU A 324 -3.26 18.08 -6.86
N ARG A 325 -4.53 18.51 -6.78
CA ARG A 325 -4.88 19.85 -6.30
C ARG A 325 -4.79 19.88 -4.78
N THR A 326 -4.12 20.88 -4.25
CA THR A 326 -4.00 21.09 -2.80
C THR A 326 -4.42 22.52 -2.47
N ASN A 327 -5.05 22.70 -1.31
CA ASN A 327 -5.27 24.01 -0.75
C ASN A 327 -4.04 24.44 0.05
N ARG A 328 -3.78 25.75 0.08
CA ARG A 328 -2.73 26.32 0.91
C ARG A 328 -3.10 26.17 2.38
N ILE A 329 -2.10 25.80 3.18
CA ILE A 329 -2.18 25.92 4.64
C ILE A 329 -1.64 27.32 4.97
N ASP A 330 -2.38 28.06 5.80
CA ASP A 330 -2.14 29.49 6.03
C ASP A 330 -0.67 29.80 6.42
N GLY A 331 -0.13 30.90 5.90
CA GLY A 331 1.18 31.42 6.31
C GLY A 331 2.45 30.90 5.59
N CYS A 332 2.39 29.84 4.76
CA CYS A 332 3.56 29.40 3.97
C CYS A 332 3.23 29.14 2.49
N ASN A 333 4.15 29.45 1.59
CA ASN A 333 4.04 29.10 0.16
C ASN A 333 4.71 27.75 -0.17
N HIS A 334 5.51 27.21 0.75
CA HIS A 334 6.10 25.89 0.61
C HIS A 334 5.04 24.82 0.93
N MET A 335 4.70 24.01 -0.08
CA MET A 335 3.77 22.91 0.01
C MET A 335 4.50 21.58 -0.14
N THR A 336 4.15 20.62 0.70
CA THR A 336 4.53 19.22 0.51
C THR A 336 3.31 18.44 0.06
N CYS A 337 3.34 17.92 -1.16
CA CYS A 337 2.25 17.08 -1.66
C CYS A 337 2.36 15.67 -1.08
N ILE A 338 1.23 14.95 -0.96
CA ILE A 338 1.19 13.53 -0.58
C ILE A 338 2.03 12.60 -1.48
N CYS A 339 2.47 13.07 -2.65
CA CYS A 339 3.40 12.34 -3.51
C CYS A 339 4.88 12.50 -3.11
N GLY A 340 5.17 13.27 -2.06
CA GLY A 340 6.52 13.62 -1.59
C GLY A 340 7.18 14.79 -2.33
N CYS A 341 6.50 15.42 -3.29
CA CYS A 341 7.03 16.58 -3.99
C CYS A 341 6.87 17.83 -3.12
N ASN A 342 7.99 18.52 -2.84
CA ASN A 342 8.01 19.88 -2.31
C ASN A 342 7.87 20.88 -3.45
N TRP A 343 6.98 21.85 -3.32
CA TRP A 343 6.67 22.82 -4.38
C TRP A 343 6.16 24.15 -3.83
N CYS A 344 6.25 25.20 -4.62
CA CYS A 344 5.76 26.53 -4.25
C CYS A 344 4.32 26.72 -4.72
N TYR A 345 3.41 27.04 -3.79
CA TYR A 345 2.00 27.28 -4.07
C TYR A 345 1.77 28.39 -5.09
N VAL A 346 2.59 29.44 -5.04
CA VAL A 346 2.40 30.66 -5.85
C VAL A 346 2.78 30.46 -7.31
N CYS A 347 3.95 29.87 -7.57
CA CYS A 347 4.47 29.70 -8.92
C CYS A 347 4.28 28.28 -9.49
N GLU A 348 3.79 27.34 -8.67
CA GLU A 348 3.55 25.93 -9.06
C GLU A 348 4.85 25.19 -9.48
N CYS A 349 6.04 25.72 -9.19
CA CYS A 349 7.33 25.09 -9.46
C CYS A 349 7.77 24.18 -8.28
N ARG A 350 8.67 23.20 -8.56
CA ARG A 350 9.34 22.44 -7.48
C ARG A 350 10.10 23.38 -6.56
N PHE A 351 10.00 23.13 -5.26
CA PHE A 351 10.64 23.96 -4.24
C PHE A 351 12.11 23.54 -4.12
N ASP A 352 13.01 24.50 -4.28
CA ASP A 352 14.43 24.33 -4.01
C ASP A 352 14.88 25.31 -2.91
N PRO A 353 16.05 25.12 -2.26
CA PRO A 353 16.51 26.02 -1.20
C PRO A 353 16.70 27.48 -1.62
N ARG A 354 16.68 27.79 -2.91
CA ARG A 354 16.79 29.16 -3.45
C ARG A 354 15.42 29.80 -3.67
N HIS A 355 14.33 29.08 -3.40
CA HIS A 355 12.96 29.49 -3.66
C HIS A 355 12.25 30.09 -2.43
N TYR A 356 12.86 31.07 -1.75
CA TYR A 356 12.37 31.57 -0.44
C TYR A 356 11.58 32.90 -0.50
N ARG A 357 11.38 33.52 -1.67
CA ARG A 357 10.71 34.84 -1.82
C ARG A 357 9.62 34.92 -2.89
N CYS A 358 8.93 33.82 -3.16
CA CYS A 358 7.81 33.88 -4.10
C CYS A 358 6.62 34.63 -3.48
N THR A 359 6.35 35.85 -3.90
CA THR A 359 5.16 36.64 -3.51
C THR A 359 4.09 36.55 -4.61
N SER A 360 2.82 36.71 -4.25
CA SER A 360 1.68 36.70 -5.19
C SER A 360 1.79 37.77 -6.29
N GLU A 361 2.61 38.80 -6.06
CA GLU A 361 2.89 39.91 -6.99
C GLU A 361 3.92 39.54 -8.07
N ASN A 362 4.73 38.49 -7.86
CA ASN A 362 5.72 38.02 -8.82
C ASN A 362 5.13 37.19 -9.99
N LYS A 363 3.82 37.27 -10.25
CA LYS A 363 3.13 36.63 -11.40
C LYS A 363 3.44 37.31 -12.74
N ILE A 364 4.69 37.67 -12.99
CA ILE A 364 5.15 38.17 -14.28
C ILE A 364 5.98 37.07 -14.95
N GLY A 365 5.41 36.42 -15.96
CA GLY A 365 6.20 35.58 -16.87
C GLY A 365 5.47 34.41 -17.50
N SER A 366 4.63 34.72 -18.49
CA SER A 366 4.57 34.08 -19.80
C SER A 366 4.80 32.56 -19.88
N SER A 367 3.77 31.88 -20.39
CA SER A 367 3.87 30.62 -21.11
C SER A 367 4.88 30.72 -22.27
N SER A 368 6.17 30.55 -22.00
CA SER A 368 7.16 30.22 -23.02
C SER A 368 7.57 28.77 -22.84
N ILE A 369 7.25 28.00 -23.88
CA ILE A 369 7.71 26.63 -24.10
C ILE A 369 9.25 26.69 -24.15
N GLY A 370 9.90 26.39 -23.03
CA GLY A 370 11.35 26.36 -22.90
C GLY A 370 11.73 25.24 -21.95
N ASN A 371 12.41 24.22 -22.49
CA ASN A 371 12.95 23.11 -21.71
C ASN A 371 13.87 23.65 -20.60
N GLY A 372 13.54 23.33 -19.34
CA GLY A 372 14.41 23.55 -18.19
C GLY A 372 14.33 24.96 -17.61
N SER A 373 13.33 25.24 -16.78
CA SER A 373 13.22 26.53 -16.09
C SER A 373 13.18 26.30 -14.58
N SER A 374 14.33 26.44 -13.93
CA SER A 374 14.36 26.75 -12.51
C SER A 374 13.77 28.14 -12.33
N CYS A 375 12.71 28.26 -11.55
CA CYS A 375 12.13 29.54 -11.13
C CYS A 375 13.14 30.19 -10.15
N ILE A 376 14.16 30.87 -10.69
CA ILE A 376 15.14 31.63 -9.90
C ILE A 376 14.46 32.93 -9.51
N ILE A 377 14.21 33.10 -8.22
CA ILE A 377 13.72 34.34 -7.63
C ILE A 377 14.89 34.92 -6.84
N SER A 378 15.30 36.14 -7.20
CA SER A 378 16.42 36.89 -6.60
C SER A 378 16.12 37.39 -5.19
#